data_AF-A0A2K9DXN3-F1
#
_entry.id   AF-A0A2K9DXN3-F1
#
_cell.length_a   1.000
_cell.length_b   1.000
_cell.length_c   1.000
_cell.angle_alpha   90.00
_cell.angle_beta   90.00
_cell.angle_gamma   90.00
#
_symmetry.space_group_name_H-M   'P 1'
#
loop_
_entity.id
_entity.type
_entity.pdbx_description
1 polymer ?
#
loop_
_entity_poly.entity_id
_entity_poly.type
_entity_poly.pdbx_seq_one_letter_code
_entity_poly.pdbx_strand_id
1 'polypeptide(L)'
;MEELKNRGFTKTAAVAIVSDRPFYEGRNNEGIYKFFREEYSVYGCIFKPTGVGKNKDSIALTSRYDFIWQDLSDGRKYYIIEI
;
A
#
# COMPACT_ATOMS: atom_id res chain seq x y z
N MET A 1 1.75 8.55 7.48
CA MET A 1 0.44 9.22 7.63
C MET A 1 -0.14 9.02 9.02
N GLU A 2 -0.17 7.80 9.57
CA GLU A 2 -0.55 7.56 10.99
C GLU A 2 0.21 8.48 11.95
N GLU A 3 1.52 8.64 11.77
CA GLU A 3 2.32 9.55 12.59
C GLU A 3 1.89 11.03 12.49
N LEU A 4 1.42 11.47 11.31
CA LEU A 4 0.91 12.84 11.14
C LEU A 4 -0.43 12.99 11.87
N LYS A 5 -1.33 12.02 11.74
CA LYS A 5 -2.58 11.99 12.50
C LYS A 5 -2.33 12.07 14.01
N ASN A 6 -1.37 11.30 14.51
CA ASN A 6 -0.96 11.33 15.91
C ASN A 6 -0.36 12.67 16.36
N ARG A 7 0.14 13.49 15.43
CA ARG A 7 0.67 14.84 15.68
C ARG A 7 -0.39 15.94 15.56
N GLY A 8 -1.66 15.58 15.43
CA GLY A 8 -2.79 16.53 15.43
C GLY A 8 -3.34 16.87 14.05
N PHE A 9 -2.90 16.20 12.98
CA PHE A 9 -3.57 16.31 11.69
C PHE A 9 -4.93 15.61 11.76
N THR A 10 -6.01 16.34 11.47
CA THR A 10 -7.38 15.84 11.65
C THR A 10 -7.90 15.05 10.45
N LYS A 11 -7.27 15.21 9.28
CA LYS A 11 -7.58 14.47 8.06
C LYS A 11 -6.29 14.14 7.34
N THR A 12 -6.04 12.86 7.10
CA THR A 12 -4.90 12.40 6.33
C THR A 12 -5.33 11.44 5.25
N ALA A 13 -4.71 11.54 4.07
CA ALA A 13 -4.95 10.60 2.98
C ALA A 13 -3.64 10.30 2.25
N ALA A 14 -3.53 9.08 1.74
CA ALA A 14 -2.48 8.68 0.81
C ALA A 14 -3.13 8.32 -0.53
N VAL A 15 -2.59 8.88 -1.60
CA VAL A 15 -3.02 8.57 -2.98
C VAL A 15 -1.83 7.97 -3.71
N ALA A 16 -2.04 6.80 -4.31
CA ALA A 16 -1.06 6.15 -5.15
C ALA A 16 -1.61 6.04 -6.57
N ILE A 17 -0.84 6.51 -7.55
CA ILE A 17 -1.14 6.39 -8.98
C ILE A 17 -0.09 5.46 -9.57
N VAL A 18 -0.54 4.44 -10.29
CA VAL A 18 0.29 3.34 -10.75
C VAL A 18 0.03 3.06 -12.22
N SER A 19 1.09 3.10 -13.02
CA SER A 19 1.05 2.76 -14.45
C SER A 19 1.54 1.36 -14.74
N ASP A 20 2.32 0.77 -13.84
CA ASP A 20 2.96 -0.52 -14.09
C ASP A 20 2.03 -1.66 -13.65
N ARG A 21 1.46 -2.37 -14.63
CA ARG A 21 0.50 -3.46 -14.40
C ARG A 21 0.99 -4.52 -13.39
N PRO A 22 2.25 -4.96 -13.41
CA PRO A 22 2.79 -5.88 -12.43
C PRO A 22 2.67 -5.40 -10.99
N PHE A 23 2.41 -4.14 -10.69
CA PHE A 23 2.21 -3.71 -9.31
C PHE A 23 0.88 -4.22 -8.74
N TYR A 24 -0.22 -4.01 -9.48
CA TYR A 24 -1.59 -4.30 -9.03
C TYR A 24 -2.17 -5.60 -9.60
N GLU A 25 -1.48 -6.26 -10.52
CA GLU A 25 -1.92 -7.51 -11.13
C GLU A 25 -0.72 -8.44 -11.40
N GLY A 26 -0.89 -9.74 -11.15
CA GLY A 26 0.14 -10.72 -11.43
C GLY A 26 -0.21 -12.10 -10.89
N ARG A 27 0.57 -13.12 -11.27
CA ARG A 27 0.36 -14.50 -10.83
C ARG A 27 0.95 -14.80 -9.46
N ASN A 28 2.04 -14.12 -9.08
CA ASN A 28 2.70 -14.29 -7.80
C ASN A 28 2.31 -13.16 -6.84
N ASN A 29 1.52 -13.48 -5.82
CA ASN A 29 1.04 -12.53 -4.81
C ASN A 29 1.81 -12.64 -3.48
N GLU A 30 3.00 -13.25 -3.46
CA GLU A 30 3.81 -13.35 -2.25
C GLU A 30 4.39 -12.01 -1.80
N GLY A 31 4.73 -11.93 -0.51
CA GLY A 31 5.36 -10.75 0.09
C GLY A 31 4.44 -9.54 0.06
N ILE A 32 5.00 -8.38 -0.30
CA ILE A 32 4.25 -7.12 -0.29
C ILE A 32 3.08 -7.10 -1.29
N TYR A 33 3.11 -7.94 -2.33
CA TYR A 33 2.08 -7.93 -3.36
C TYR A 33 0.74 -8.47 -2.88
N LYS A 34 0.72 -9.30 -1.84
CA LYS A 34 -0.50 -9.84 -1.24
C LYS A 34 -1.48 -8.73 -0.82
N PHE A 35 -0.94 -7.69 -0.19
CA PHE A 35 -1.69 -6.52 0.26
C PHE A 35 -2.37 -5.77 -0.90
N PHE A 36 -1.74 -5.73 -2.07
CA PHE A 36 -2.21 -4.93 -3.21
C PHE A 36 -3.00 -5.68 -4.26
N ARG A 37 -2.82 -7.00 -4.36
CA ARG A 37 -3.40 -7.81 -5.44
C ARG A 37 -4.44 -8.82 -4.98
N GLU A 38 -4.52 -9.10 -3.68
CA GLU A 38 -5.40 -10.14 -3.14
C GLU A 38 -6.24 -9.60 -1.98
N GLU A 39 -5.59 -8.98 -0.98
CA GLU A 39 -6.27 -8.53 0.23
C GLU A 39 -6.86 -7.12 0.12
N TYR A 40 -6.37 -6.34 -0.83
CA TYR A 40 -6.76 -4.93 -1.06
C TYR A 40 -6.75 -4.11 0.23
N SER A 41 -5.72 -4.34 1.04
CA SER A 41 -5.59 -3.76 2.38
C SER A 41 -4.15 -3.78 2.84
N VAL A 42 -3.73 -2.73 3.54
CA VAL A 42 -2.40 -2.66 4.17
C VAL A 42 -2.54 -2.61 5.69
N TYR A 43 -1.79 -3.45 6.39
CA TYR A 43 -1.85 -3.59 7.84
C TYR A 43 -0.60 -4.30 8.39
N GLY A 44 -0.39 -4.20 9.70
CA GLY A 44 0.67 -4.91 10.39
C GLY A 44 2.08 -4.47 9.97
N CYS A 45 3.03 -5.40 9.98
CA CYS A 45 4.42 -5.11 9.64
C CYS A 45 4.68 -5.34 8.14
N ILE A 46 5.02 -4.26 7.43
CA ILE A 46 5.41 -4.32 6.02
C ILE A 46 6.94 -4.36 5.94
N PHE A 47 7.47 -5.48 5.47
CA PHE A 47 8.91 -5.71 5.35
C PHE A 47 9.45 -5.23 4.00
N LYS A 48 10.68 -4.72 4.02
CA LYS A 48 11.38 -4.33 2.80
C LYS A 48 11.51 -5.53 1.84
N PRO A 49 11.02 -5.45 0.60
CA PRO A 49 10.97 -6.60 -0.31
C PRO A 49 12.32 -6.87 -1.00
N THR A 50 13.20 -5.88 -1.13
CA THR A 50 14.42 -5.93 -1.93
C THR A 50 15.57 -5.13 -1.30
N GLY A 51 16.81 -5.39 -1.75
CA GLY A 51 18.00 -4.66 -1.33
C GLY A 51 18.51 -4.99 0.08
N VAL A 52 19.42 -4.16 0.59
CA VAL A 52 19.97 -4.27 1.95
C VAL A 52 18.81 -4.15 2.95
N GLY A 53 18.75 -5.05 3.94
CA GLY A 53 17.66 -5.07 4.92
C GLY A 53 16.40 -5.81 4.45
N LYS A 54 16.44 -6.52 3.31
CA LYS A 54 15.34 -7.37 2.86
C LYS A 54 14.88 -8.32 3.97
N ASN A 55 13.57 -8.37 4.20
CA ASN A 55 12.93 -9.19 5.23
C ASN A 55 13.43 -8.96 6.67
N LYS A 56 14.14 -7.86 6.93
CA LYS A 56 14.61 -7.48 8.27
C LYS A 56 14.04 -6.13 8.66
N ASP A 57 14.20 -5.14 7.78
CA ASP A 57 13.67 -3.80 7.98
C ASP A 57 12.18 -3.80 7.70
N SER A 58 11.41 -3.18 8.58
CA SER A 58 9.96 -3.10 8.45
C SER A 58 9.41 -1.74 8.90
N ILE A 59 8.21 -1.46 8.42
CA ILE A 59 7.36 -0.37 8.92
C ILE A 59 6.13 -1.02 9.52
N ALA A 60 5.81 -0.67 10.76
CA ALA A 60 4.61 -1.16 11.44
C ALA A 60 3.46 -0.16 11.24
N LEU A 61 2.32 -0.67 10.78
CA LEU A 61 1.05 0.04 10.75
C LEU A 61 0.22 -0.33 11.98
N THR A 62 -0.36 0.67 12.63
CA THR A 62 -1.19 0.45 13.83
C THR A 62 -2.62 0.02 13.51
N SER A 63 -3.10 0.37 12.31
CA SER A 63 -4.44 0.06 11.84
C SER A 63 -4.43 -0.75 10.53
N ARG A 64 -5.61 -1.25 10.17
CA ARG A 64 -5.88 -1.85 8.85
C ARG A 64 -6.51 -0.80 7.94
N TYR A 65 -5.99 -0.70 6.72
CA TYR A 65 -6.46 0.25 5.73
C TYR A 65 -6.86 -0.46 4.45
N ASP A 66 -8.16 -0.64 4.27
CA ASP A 66 -8.74 -1.19 3.05
C ASP A 66 -8.80 -0.12 1.95
N PHE A 67 -8.67 -0.54 0.70
CA PHE A 67 -8.78 0.34 -0.46
C PHE A 67 -9.33 -0.41 -1.66
N ILE A 68 -9.69 0.34 -2.70
CA ILE A 68 -10.17 -0.21 -3.97
C ILE A 68 -9.34 0.42 -5.08
N TRP A 69 -8.87 -0.42 -6.01
CA TRP A 69 -8.28 0.05 -7.25
C TRP A 69 -9.33 0.68 -8.15
N GLN A 70 -9.09 1.92 -8.53
CA GLN A 70 -9.88 2.68 -9.48
C GLN A 70 -9.13 2.77 -10.80
N ASP A 71 -9.85 2.58 -11.91
CA ASP A 71 -9.29 2.75 -13.24
C ASP A 71 -9.02 4.23 -13.55
N LEU A 72 -7.91 4.47 -14.23
CA LEU A 72 -7.54 5.75 -14.83
C LEU A 72 -7.24 5.52 -16.32
N SER A 73 -7.14 6.59 -17.11
CA SER A 73 -6.81 6.47 -18.54
C SER A 73 -5.46 5.78 -18.77
N ASP A 74 -5.32 5.17 -19.95
CA ASP A 74 -4.05 4.59 -20.45
C ASP A 74 -3.53 3.42 -19.61
N GLY A 75 -4.44 2.57 -19.11
CA GLY A 75 -4.08 1.38 -18.33
C GLY A 75 -3.49 1.69 -16.96
N ARG A 76 -3.63 2.94 -16.48
CA ARG A 76 -3.24 3.34 -15.14
C ARG A 76 -4.34 3.01 -14.16
N LYS A 77 -3.97 2.80 -12.91
CA LYS A 77 -4.91 2.70 -11.80
C LYS A 77 -4.46 3.58 -10.65
N TYR A 78 -5.39 3.90 -9.76
CA TYR A 78 -5.07 4.57 -8.51
C TYR A 78 -5.87 3.98 -7.36
N TYR A 79 -5.42 4.22 -6.14
CA TYR A 79 -6.25 4.02 -4.96
C TYR A 79 -6.03 5.19 -4.00
N ILE A 80 -7.00 5.36 -3.10
CA ILE A 80 -6.96 6.33 -2.03
C ILE A 80 -7.15 5.56 -0.72
N ILE A 81 -6.30 5.86 0.26
CA ILE A 81 -6.47 5.43 1.65
C ILE A 81 -6.67 6.67 2.50
N GLU A 82 -7.81 6.74 3.20
CA GLU A 82 -8.06 7.74 4.25
C GLU A 82 -7.61 7.18 5.60
N ILE A 83 -6.93 8.02 6.39
CA ILE A 83 -6.16 7.63 7.58
C ILE A 83 -6.60 8.46 8.77
#